data_AF-A0A7J9NS87-F1
#
_entry.id   AF-A0A7J9NS87-F1
#
_cell.length_a   1.000
_cell.length_b   1.000
_cell.length_c   1.000
_cell.angle_alpha   90.00
_cell.angle_beta   90.00
_cell.angle_gamma   90.00
#
_symmetry.space_group_name_H-M   'P 1'
#
loop_
_entity.id
_entity.type
_entity.pdbx_description
1 polymer ?
#
loop_
_entity_poly.entity_id
_entity_poly.type
_entity_poly.pdbx_seq_one_letter_code
_entity_poly.pdbx_strand_id
1 'polypeptide(L)'
;MESLVTVTIGLIGIISIIKVFLTKSRALKLPIICCINFCIAALIALYIKSPMGAVAAVVYFALSTVSSNAIAHTLGEIDKMDEFEKKR
;
A
#
# COMPACT_ATOMS: atom_id res chain seq x y z
N MET A 1 3.06 20.47 16.39
CA MET A 1 3.48 19.08 16.09
C MET A 1 2.61 18.44 15.02
N GLU A 2 1.27 18.54 15.10
CA GLU A 2 0.33 17.97 14.12
C GLU A 2 0.67 18.36 12.66
N SER A 3 1.04 19.62 12.40
CA SER A 3 1.37 20.11 11.07
C SER A 3 2.63 19.46 10.46
N LEU A 4 3.65 19.18 11.28
CA LEU A 4 4.88 18.53 10.81
C LEU A 4 4.61 17.08 10.43
N VAL A 5 3.82 16.37 11.25
CA VAL A 5 3.45 14.97 11.01
C VAL A 5 2.67 14.85 9.71
N THR A 6 1.65 15.69 9.51
CA THR A 6 0.84 15.69 8.27
C THR A 6 1.68 15.97 7.04
N VAL A 7 2.58 16.96 7.10
CA VAL A 7 3.49 17.30 5.98
C VAL A 7 4.42 16.12 5.66
N THR A 8 4.96 15.46 6.68
CA THR A 8 5.87 14.32 6.47
C THR A 8 5.14 13.13 5.84
N ILE A 9 3.94 12.80 6.33
CA ILE A 9 3.10 11.73 5.76
C ILE A 9 2.72 12.05 4.31
N GLY A 10 2.32 13.30 4.04
CA GLY A 10 2.00 13.76 2.68
C GLY A 10 3.20 13.65 1.73
N LEU A 11 4.39 14.07 2.19
CA LEU A 11 5.62 13.99 1.39
C LEU A 11 5.99 12.53 1.08
N ILE A 12 5.95 11.64 2.08
CA ILE A 12 6.21 10.20 1.90
C ILE A 12 5.18 9.58 0.94
N GLY A 13 3.92 9.97 1.06
CA GLY A 13 2.85 9.52 0.16
C GLY A 13 3.11 9.92 -1.30
N ILE A 14 3.46 11.18 -1.54
CA ILE A 14 3.78 11.69 -2.89
C ILE A 14 5.00 10.97 -3.47
N ILE A 15 6.08 10.83 -2.70
CA ILE A 15 7.28 10.11 -3.13
C ILE A 15 6.94 8.66 -3.47
N SER A 16 6.10 8.01 -2.67
CA SER A 16 5.67 6.63 -2.89
C SER A 16 4.86 6.49 -4.19
N ILE A 17 3.94 7.42 -4.47
CA ILE A 17 3.16 7.45 -5.73
C ILE A 17 4.09 7.58 -6.94
N ILE A 18 5.06 8.49 -6.87
CA ILE A 18 6.06 8.66 -7.93
C ILE A 18 6.83 7.36 -8.14
N LYS A 19 7.28 6.69 -7.06
CA LYS A 19 7.99 5.41 -7.15
C LYS A 19 7.13 4.29 -7.75
N VAL A 20 5.82 4.26 -7.52
CA VAL A 20 4.90 3.30 -8.19
C VAL A 20 4.93 3.51 -9.71
N PHE A 21 4.90 4.77 -10.15
CA PHE A 21 4.88 5.11 -11.57
C PHE A 21 6.20 4.77 -12.27
N LEU A 22 7.33 5.01 -11.62
CA LEU A 22 8.66 4.72 -12.19
C LEU A 22 9.01 3.22 -12.16
N THR A 23 8.46 2.47 -11.21
CA THR A 23 8.74 1.03 -11.11
C THR A 23 8.13 0.30 -12.30
N LYS A 24 8.90 -0.55 -12.99
CA LYS A 24 8.37 -1.38 -14.09
C LYS A 24 7.89 -2.76 -13.61
N SER A 25 8.58 -3.34 -12.62
CA SER A 25 8.25 -4.68 -12.09
C SER A 25 6.98 -4.67 -11.24
N ARG A 26 6.05 -5.57 -11.58
CA ARG A 26 4.78 -5.77 -10.85
C ARG A 26 5.03 -6.14 -9.39
N ALA A 27 6.06 -6.96 -9.14
CA ALA A 27 6.46 -7.40 -7.80
C ALA A 27 6.90 -6.22 -6.90
N LEU A 28 7.68 -5.27 -7.43
CA LEU A 28 8.11 -4.11 -6.65
C LEU A 28 7.00 -3.07 -6.44
N LYS A 29 5.95 -3.04 -7.27
CA LYS A 29 4.83 -2.09 -7.12
C LYS A 29 3.96 -2.38 -5.91
N LEU A 30 3.78 -3.65 -5.58
CA LEU A 30 2.94 -4.12 -4.48
C LEU A 30 3.32 -3.53 -3.11
N PRO A 31 4.59 -3.64 -2.64
CA PRO A 31 4.98 -3.06 -1.37
C PRO A 31 4.87 -1.52 -1.36
N ILE A 32 5.08 -0.87 -2.51
CA ILE A 32 4.95 0.59 -2.62
C ILE A 32 3.47 1.00 -2.51
N ILE A 33 2.55 0.23 -3.10
CA ILE A 33 1.10 0.41 -2.94
C ILE A 33 0.68 0.19 -1.48
N CYS A 34 1.22 -0.82 -0.80
CA CYS A 34 0.96 -1.02 0.63
C CYS A 34 1.43 0.20 1.46
N CYS A 35 2.57 0.79 1.14
CA CYS A 35 3.08 2.00 1.79
C CYS A 35 2.12 3.19 1.61
N ILE A 36 1.56 3.38 0.41
CA ILE A 36 0.56 4.44 0.14
C ILE A 36 -0.68 4.24 1.00
N ASN A 37 -1.17 2.99 1.13
CA ASN A 37 -2.31 2.69 1.98
C ASN A 37 -2.01 2.93 3.46
N PHE A 38 -0.79 2.66 3.92
CA PHE A 38 -0.37 2.99 5.28
C PHE A 38 -0.39 4.51 5.54
N CYS A 39 0.04 5.32 4.57
CA CYS A 39 -0.09 6.78 4.67
C CYS A 39 -1.55 7.21 4.81
N ILE A 40 -2.47 6.57 4.08
CA ILE A 40 -3.91 6.85 4.18
C ILE A 40 -4.43 6.44 5.57
N ALA A 41 -4.06 5.27 6.09
CA ALA A 41 -4.43 4.83 7.43
C ALA A 41 -3.93 5.81 8.51
N ALA A 42 -2.70 6.30 8.39
CA ALA A 42 -2.12 7.28 9.30
C ALA A 42 -2.85 8.63 9.24
N LEU A 43 -3.27 9.06 8.05
CA LEU A 43 -4.10 10.27 7.90
C LEU A 43 -5.48 10.09 8.55
N ILE A 44 -6.12 8.93 8.39
CA ILE A 44 -7.39 8.60 9.05
C ILE A 44 -7.25 8.70 10.58
N ALA A 45 -6.19 8.10 11.13
CA ALA A 45 -5.93 8.14 12.57
C ALA A 45 -5.64 9.56 13.09
N LEU A 46 -4.99 10.40 12.29
CA LEU A 46 -4.59 11.76 12.69
C LEU A 46 -5.74 12.78 12.57
N TYR A 47 -6.58 12.65 11.55
CA TYR A 47 -7.65 13.63 11.27
C TYR A 47 -8.91 13.36 12.09
N ILE A 48 -9.20 12.10 12.42
CA ILE A 48 -10.38 11.72 13.19
C ILE A 48 -10.02 11.66 14.67
N LYS A 49 -10.25 12.78 15.38
CA LYS A 49 -10.06 12.91 16.85
C LYS A 49 -11.15 12.19 17.66
N SER A 50 -11.41 10.92 17.35
CA SER A 50 -12.37 10.05 18.04
C SER A 50 -11.79 8.64 18.15
N PRO A 51 -12.06 7.88 19.23
CA PRO A 51 -11.60 6.50 19.36
C PRO A 51 -12.05 5.62 18.19
N MET A 52 -13.18 5.93 17.56
CA MET A 52 -13.64 5.25 16.34
C MET A 52 -12.72 5.47 15.13
N GLY A 53 -12.02 6.62 15.06
CA GLY A 53 -11.04 6.90 14.01
C GLY A 53 -9.83 5.97 14.06
N ALA A 54 -9.36 5.64 15.27
CA ALA A 54 -8.29 4.67 15.47
C ALA A 54 -8.72 3.26 15.02
N VAL A 55 -9.95 2.85 15.36
CA VAL A 55 -10.51 1.56 14.91
C VAL A 55 -10.60 1.51 13.39
N ALA A 56 -11.12 2.57 12.75
CA ALA A 56 -11.22 2.66 11.30
C ALA A 56 -9.84 2.59 10.63
N ALA A 57 -8.82 3.26 11.18
CA ALA A 57 -7.45 3.20 10.67
C ALA A 57 -6.85 1.79 10.75
N VAL A 58 -7.04 1.09 11.87
CA VAL A 58 -6.55 -0.29 12.05
C VAL A 58 -7.25 -1.25 11.10
N VAL A 59 -8.58 -1.16 10.99
CA VAL A 59 -9.37 -2.00 10.07
C VAL A 59 -8.93 -1.75 8.64
N TYR A 60 -8.84 -0.49 8.21
CA TYR A 60 -8.37 -0.13 6.89
C TYR A 60 -6.96 -0.68 6.61
N PHE A 61 -6.03 -0.53 7.56
CA PHE A 61 -4.67 -1.02 7.43
C PHE A 61 -4.58 -2.54 7.31
N ALA A 62 -5.34 -3.28 8.14
CA ALA A 62 -5.38 -4.73 8.11
C ALA A 62 -5.93 -5.26 6.78
N LEU A 63 -7.06 -4.72 6.32
CA LEU A 63 -7.65 -5.12 5.04
C LEU A 63 -6.73 -4.78 3.87
N SER A 64 -6.08 -3.62 3.90
CA SER A 64 -5.15 -3.23 2.85
C SER A 64 -3.94 -4.17 2.77
N THR A 65 -3.42 -4.60 3.91
CA THR A 65 -2.30 -5.56 3.98
C THR A 65 -2.70 -6.93 3.41
N VAL A 66 -3.88 -7.44 3.80
CA VAL A 66 -4.40 -8.71 3.27
C VAL A 66 -4.61 -8.62 1.75
N SER A 67 -5.20 -7.53 1.26
CA SER A 67 -5.40 -7.30 -0.17
C SER A 67 -4.06 -7.25 -0.93
N SER A 68 -3.07 -6.51 -0.41
CA SER A 68 -1.75 -6.41 -1.06
C SER A 68 -1.04 -7.77 -1.16
N ASN A 69 -1.13 -8.61 -0.13
CA ASN A 69 -0.56 -9.96 -0.14
C ASN A 69 -1.33 -10.91 -1.08
N ALA A 70 -2.66 -10.80 -1.14
CA ALA A 70 -3.47 -11.58 -2.08
C ALA A 70 -3.12 -11.24 -3.54
N ILE A 71 -2.96 -9.95 -3.86
CA ILE A 71 -2.57 -9.51 -5.20
C ILE A 71 -1.14 -10.00 -5.53
N ALA A 72 -0.23 -9.99 -4.55
CA ALA A 72 1.12 -10.51 -4.73
C ALA A 72 1.13 -12.01 -5.05
N HIS A 73 0.32 -12.80 -4.33
CA HIS A 73 0.18 -14.23 -4.58
C HIS A 73 -0.38 -14.50 -5.97
N THR A 74 -1.46 -13.83 -6.36
CA THR A 74 -2.07 -13.98 -7.69
C THR A 74 -1.11 -13.60 -8.81
N LEU A 75 -0.36 -12.49 -8.67
CA LEU A 75 0.65 -12.12 -9.66
C LEU A 75 1.78 -13.15 -9.77
N GLY A 76 2.21 -13.73 -8.65
CA GLY A 76 3.22 -14.79 -8.64
C GLY A 76 2.73 -16.10 -9.26
N GLU A 77 1.46 -16.45 -9.12
CA GLU A 77 0.87 -17.61 -9.81
C GLU A 77 0.75 -17.39 -11.32
N ILE A 78 0.33 -16.19 -11.75
CA ILE A 78 0.24 -15.86 -13.18
C ILE A 78 1.62 -15.97 -13.84
N ASP A 79 2.66 -15.40 -13.20
CA ASP A 79 4.04 -15.46 -13.70
C ASP A 79 4.55 -16.90 -13.83
N LYS A 80 4.19 -17.78 -12.88
CA LYS A 80 4.48 -19.22 -12.97
C LYS A 80 3.76 -19.87 -14.15
N MET A 81 2.47 -19.59 -14.35
CA MET A 81 1.69 -20.16 -15.46
C MET A 81 2.26 -19.74 -16.82
N ASP A 82 2.67 -18.47 -16.96
CA ASP A 82 3.35 -17.96 -18.16
C ASP A 82 4.67 -18.70 -18.43
N GLU A 83 5.45 -19.01 -17.37
CA GLU A 83 6.68 -19.80 -17.50
C GLU A 83 6.39 -21.25 -17.96
N PHE A 84 5.35 -21.88 -17.44
CA PHE A 84 4.93 -23.23 -17.84
C PHE A 84 4.45 -23.28 -19.30
N GLU A 85 3.67 -22.30 -19.76
CA GLU A 85 3.24 -22.18 -21.17
C GLU A 85 4.43 -21.99 -22.10
N LYS A 86 5.41 -21.16 -21.73
CA LYS A 86 6.61 -20.92 -22.55
C LYS A 86 7.54 -22.15 -22.67
N LYS A 87 7.43 -23.11 -21.75
CA LYS A 87 8.23 -24.34 -21.71
C LYS A 87 7.60 -25.51 -22.47
N ARG A 88 6.33 -25.40 -22.87
CA ARG A 88 5.60 -26.41 -23.64
C ARG A 88 5.73 -26.12 -25.15
#